data_AF-A0A961C257-F1
#
_entry.id   AF-A0A961C257-F1
#
_cell.length_a   1.000
_cell.length_b   1.000
_cell.length_c   1.000
_cell.angle_alpha   90.00
_cell.angle_beta   90.00
_cell.angle_gamma   90.00
#
_symmetry.space_group_name_H-M   'P 1'
#
loop_
_entity.id
_entity.type
_entity.pdbx_description
1 polymer ?
#
loop_
_entity_poly.entity_id
_entity_poly.type
_entity_poly.pdbx_seq_one_letter_code
_entity_poly.pdbx_strand_id
1 'polypeptide(L)'
;MTTLVDTSVWIEFLRGTPTPATAYLRRDLGTDTCTTEPIMMELLAGTRPGAQMNNVERLLLSQAWLRIEPAIKVDPHTSDRSRVFTMEAGMRGVSDEHEQRARDGRVRGVRRRR
;
A
#
# COMPACT_ATOMS: atom_id res chain seq x y z
N MET A 1 4.37 -24.64 20.05
CA MET A 1 4.07 -23.19 20.03
C MET A 1 4.38 -22.76 18.62
N THR A 2 3.40 -22.26 17.87
CA THR A 2 3.56 -22.04 16.43
C THR A 2 4.28 -20.72 16.16
N THR A 3 5.31 -20.77 15.31
CA THR A 3 6.14 -19.62 14.93
C THR A 3 5.64 -19.01 13.63
N LEU A 4 5.34 -17.70 13.64
CA LEU A 4 5.06 -16.95 12.42
C LEU A 4 6.36 -16.68 11.67
N VAL A 5 6.43 -17.12 10.43
CA VAL A 5 7.64 -16.99 9.60
C VAL A 5 7.49 -15.78 8.68
N ASP A 6 8.33 -14.78 8.89
CA ASP A 6 8.34 -13.53 8.10
C ASP A 6 8.64 -13.76 6.60
N THR A 7 8.16 -12.84 5.75
CA THR A 7 8.37 -12.86 4.30
C THR A 7 9.85 -12.96 3.93
N SER A 8 10.75 -12.27 4.64
CA SER A 8 12.19 -12.28 4.33
C SER A 8 12.79 -13.69 4.41
N VAL A 9 12.39 -14.49 5.42
CA VAL A 9 12.84 -15.88 5.59
C VAL A 9 12.31 -16.78 4.49
N TRP A 10 11.04 -16.59 4.09
CA TRP A 10 10.47 -17.30 2.94
C TRP A 10 11.22 -16.98 1.64
N ILE A 11 11.58 -15.71 1.40
CA ILE A 11 12.35 -15.30 0.22
C ILE A 11 13.72 -16.00 0.20
N GLU A 12 14.45 -16.00 1.31
CA GLU A 12 15.74 -16.70 1.41
C GLU A 12 15.59 -18.21 1.18
N PHE A 13 14.55 -18.81 1.77
CA PHE A 13 14.27 -20.24 1.63
C PHE A 13 13.96 -20.62 0.18
N LEU A 14 13.11 -19.85 -0.49
CA LEU A 14 12.74 -20.05 -1.89
C LEU A 14 13.91 -19.79 -2.86
N ARG A 15 14.84 -18.90 -2.51
CA ARG A 15 16.10 -18.68 -3.24
C ARG A 15 17.12 -19.80 -3.01
N GLY A 16 16.89 -20.68 -2.04
CA GLY A 16 17.85 -21.72 -1.66
C GLY A 16 19.06 -21.17 -0.91
N THR A 17 18.97 -19.97 -0.32
CA THR A 17 20.07 -19.38 0.46
C THR A 17 20.20 -20.09 1.81
N PRO A 18 21.37 -20.70 2.13
CA PRO A 18 21.55 -21.38 3.40
C PRO A 18 21.82 -20.37 4.53
N THR A 19 20.83 -20.15 5.38
CA THR A 19 20.94 -19.32 6.58
C THR A 19 20.38 -20.08 7.78
N PRO A 20 20.71 -19.70 9.02
CA PRO A 20 20.11 -20.32 10.20
C PRO A 20 18.57 -20.27 10.18
N ALA A 21 17.99 -19.19 9.63
CA ALA A 21 16.55 -19.04 9.49
C ALA A 21 15.96 -20.01 8.46
N THR A 22 16.60 -20.20 7.31
CA THR A 22 16.12 -21.18 6.31
C THR A 22 16.35 -22.63 6.76
N ALA A 23 17.35 -22.89 7.59
CA ALA A 23 17.55 -24.18 8.23
C ALA A 23 16.43 -24.48 9.25
N TYR A 24 16.06 -23.49 10.07
CA TYR A 24 14.93 -23.59 11.00
C TYR A 24 13.61 -23.86 10.25
N LEU A 25 13.30 -23.04 9.23
CA LEU A 25 12.11 -23.23 8.41
C LEU A 25 12.07 -24.60 7.75
N ARG A 26 13.19 -25.10 7.22
CA ARG A 26 13.26 -26.44 6.61
C ARG A 26 12.98 -27.55 7.61
N ARG A 27 13.42 -27.41 8.86
CA ARG A 27 13.24 -28.41 9.92
C ARG A 27 11.79 -28.50 10.38
N ASP A 28 11.12 -27.36 10.48
CA ASP A 28 9.81 -27.24 11.14
C ASP A 28 8.65 -26.99 10.15
N LEU A 29 8.92 -27.12 8.84
CA LEU A 29 7.95 -26.92 7.78
C LEU A 29 6.75 -27.86 7.94
N GLY A 30 5.54 -27.30 7.97
CA GLY A 30 4.29 -28.06 8.11
C GLY A 30 3.99 -28.58 9.52
N THR A 31 4.82 -28.27 10.53
CA THR A 31 4.56 -28.67 11.92
C THR A 31 4.37 -27.45 12.83
N ASP A 32 5.44 -26.69 13.07
CA ASP A 32 5.48 -25.60 14.06
C ASP A 32 5.64 -24.22 13.40
N THR A 33 5.47 -24.12 12.08
CA THR A 33 5.48 -22.85 11.34
C THR A 33 4.09 -22.45 10.86
N CYS A 34 3.79 -21.16 10.91
CA CYS A 34 2.59 -20.59 10.30
C CYS A 34 2.89 -19.39 9.39
N THR A 35 1.88 -19.04 8.60
CA THR A 35 1.85 -17.89 7.70
C THR A 35 0.57 -17.06 7.91
N THR A 36 0.45 -15.95 7.18
CA THR A 36 -0.72 -15.05 7.16
C THR A 36 -1.02 -14.61 5.73
N GLU A 37 -2.18 -13.98 5.51
CA GLU A 37 -2.58 -13.44 4.22
C GLU A 37 -1.60 -12.39 3.67
N PRO A 38 -1.05 -11.44 4.47
CA PRO A 38 -0.04 -10.50 3.97
C PRO A 38 1.26 -11.15 3.53
N ILE A 39 1.74 -12.17 4.25
CA ILE A 39 2.97 -12.88 3.87
C ILE A 39 2.78 -13.57 2.52
N MET A 40 1.63 -14.24 2.32
CA MET A 40 1.26 -14.81 1.04
C MET A 40 1.19 -13.75 -0.06
N MET A 41 0.53 -12.61 0.21
CA MET A 41 0.41 -11.50 -0.74
C MET A 41 1.78 -10.96 -1.16
N GLU A 42 2.71 -10.75 -0.23
CA GLU A 42 4.07 -10.26 -0.52
C GLU A 42 4.86 -11.25 -1.39
N LEU A 43 4.78 -12.54 -1.06
CA LEU A 43 5.46 -13.59 -1.83
C LEU A 43 4.90 -13.73 -3.24
N LEU A 44 3.57 -13.73 -3.38
CA LEU A 44 2.93 -13.80 -4.70
C LEU A 44 3.25 -12.56 -5.54
N ALA A 45 3.22 -11.36 -4.96
CA ALA A 45 3.59 -10.12 -5.65
C ALA A 45 5.05 -10.13 -6.15
N GLY A 46 5.94 -10.85 -5.47
CA GLY A 46 7.34 -11.03 -5.86
C GLY A 46 7.59 -12.12 -6.91
N THR A 47 6.60 -12.96 -7.23
CA THR A 47 6.75 -14.06 -8.20
C THR A 47 6.23 -13.69 -9.59
N ARG A 48 6.89 -14.22 -10.64
CA ARG A 48 6.34 -14.11 -12.00
C ARG A 48 5.18 -15.11 -12.15
N PRO A 49 4.10 -14.75 -12.87
CA PRO A 49 3.03 -15.69 -13.17
C PRO A 49 3.55 -16.97 -13.82
N GLY A 50 2.99 -18.12 -13.41
CA GLY A 50 3.34 -19.43 -13.95
C GLY A 50 3.68 -20.45 -12.86
N ALA A 51 4.51 -21.43 -13.22
CA ALA A 51 4.78 -22.59 -12.36
C ALA A 51 5.39 -22.21 -11.00
N GLN A 52 6.24 -21.17 -10.95
CA GLN A 52 6.84 -20.70 -9.70
C GLN A 52 5.78 -20.19 -8.72
N MET A 53 4.89 -19.31 -9.19
CA MET A 53 3.78 -18.76 -8.39
C MET A 53 2.89 -19.88 -7.85
N ASN A 54 2.49 -20.83 -8.69
CA ASN A 54 1.65 -21.97 -8.27
C ASN A 54 2.34 -22.86 -7.23
N ASN A 55 3.67 -23.02 -7.32
CA ASN A 55 4.43 -23.81 -6.34
C ASN A 55 4.54 -23.09 -5.00
N VAL A 56 4.75 -21.77 -5.00
CA VAL A 56 4.77 -20.94 -3.79
C VAL A 56 3.40 -20.94 -3.12
N GLU A 57 2.33 -20.79 -3.90
CA GLU A 57 0.96 -20.85 -3.41
C GLU A 57 0.66 -22.20 -2.74
N ARG A 58 0.95 -23.31 -3.42
CA ARG A 58 0.74 -24.65 -2.87
C ARG A 58 1.54 -24.91 -1.60
N LEU A 59 2.76 -24.38 -1.52
CA LEU A 59 3.62 -24.51 -0.34
C LEU A 59 3.03 -23.75 0.86
N LEU A 60 2.54 -22.54 0.66
CA LEU A 60 1.98 -21.72 1.74
C LEU A 60 0.61 -22.21 2.19
N LEU A 61 -0.22 -22.69 1.25
CA LEU A 61 -1.51 -23.31 1.56
C LEU A 61 -1.37 -24.63 2.36
N SER A 62 -0.19 -25.25 2.39
CA SER A 62 0.07 -26.43 3.23
C SER A 62 0.57 -26.10 4.64
N GLN A 63 0.78 -24.81 4.96
CA GLN A 63 1.19 -24.38 6.30
C GLN A 63 -0.02 -24.12 7.20
N ALA A 64 0.22 -23.96 8.51
CA ALA A 64 -0.79 -23.40 9.40
C ALA A 64 -1.01 -21.90 9.09
N TRP A 65 -2.23 -21.41 9.26
CA TRP A 65 -2.60 -20.03 8.97
C TRP A 65 -3.04 -19.30 10.24
N LEU A 66 -2.43 -18.15 10.48
CA LEU A 66 -2.91 -17.16 11.45
C LEU A 66 -3.79 -16.17 10.70
N ARG A 67 -5.07 -16.14 11.05
CA ARG A 67 -6.02 -15.20 10.49
C ARG A 67 -5.79 -13.81 11.08
N ILE A 68 -5.67 -12.80 10.23
CA ILE A 68 -5.58 -11.42 10.66
C ILE A 68 -6.99 -10.86 10.86
N GLU A 69 -7.30 -10.48 12.09
CA GLU A 69 -8.50 -9.71 12.41
C GLU A 69 -8.15 -8.21 12.45
N PRO A 70 -8.81 -7.37 11.64
CA PRO A 70 -8.51 -5.94 11.61
C PRO A 70 -8.88 -5.28 12.93
N ALA A 71 -7.88 -4.70 13.60
CA ALA A 71 -8.06 -3.99 14.87
C ALA A 71 -8.57 -2.54 14.70
N ILE A 72 -9.35 -2.26 13.65
CA ILE A 72 -9.92 -0.93 13.43
C ILE A 72 -11.02 -0.71 14.46
N LYS A 73 -10.72 0.09 15.49
CA LYS A 73 -11.76 0.70 16.32
C LYS A 73 -12.35 1.86 15.52
N VAL A 74 -13.52 1.63 14.91
CA VAL A 74 -14.32 2.74 14.41
C VAL A 74 -14.96 3.38 15.63
N ASP A 75 -14.38 4.48 16.10
CA ASP A 75 -15.04 5.31 17.10
C ASP A 75 -16.34 5.85 16.48
N PRO A 76 -17.52 5.58 17.06
CA PRO A 76 -18.80 5.96 16.48
C PRO A 76 -18.99 7.49 16.39
N HIS A 77 -18.11 8.27 17.01
CA HIS A 77 -18.18 9.73 17.08
C HIS A 77 -17.29 10.47 16.07
N THR A 78 -16.48 9.78 15.28
CA THR A 78 -15.57 10.42 14.29
C THR A 78 -16.19 10.56 12.90
N SER A 79 -17.51 10.39 12.77
CA SER A 79 -18.22 10.64 11.50
C SER A 79 -18.34 12.14 11.24
N ASP A 80 -17.22 12.81 10.97
CA ASP A 80 -17.24 14.10 10.31
C ASP A 80 -17.62 13.87 8.83
N ARG A 81 -18.93 13.89 8.57
CA ARG A 81 -19.53 13.78 7.24
C ARG A 81 -19.20 14.96 6.33
N SER A 82 -18.42 15.95 6.78
CA SER A 82 -18.12 17.16 6.00
C SER A 82 -17.05 16.99 4.91
N ARG A 83 -16.38 15.82 4.81
CA ARG A 83 -15.35 15.57 3.78
C ARG A 83 -15.80 14.63 2.66
N VAL A 84 -17.07 14.67 2.28
CA VAL A 84 -17.48 14.16 0.96
C VAL A 84 -16.94 15.14 -0.08
N PHE A 85 -15.78 14.84 -0.66
CA PHE A 85 -15.28 15.51 -1.85
C PHE A 85 -16.19 15.14 -3.01
N THR A 86 -17.24 15.94 -3.24
CA THR A 86 -18.01 15.87 -4.47
C THR A 86 -17.20 16.51 -5.58
N MET A 87 -16.62 15.68 -6.44
CA MET A 87 -15.90 16.08 -7.64
C MET A 87 -16.90 16.40 -8.78
N GLU A 88 -17.78 17.39 -8.59
CA GLU A 88 -18.82 17.80 -9.57
C GLU A 88 -18.90 19.33 -9.79
N ALA A 89 -17.93 20.11 -9.33
CA ALA A 89 -17.88 21.56 -9.55
C ALA A 89 -16.62 21.99 -10.29
N GLY A 90 -16.30 21.29 -11.39
CA GLY A 90 -15.13 21.56 -12.24
C GLY A 90 -15.44 22.34 -13.54
N MET A 91 -16.62 22.94 -13.70
CA MET A 91 -16.95 23.75 -14.88
C MET A 91 -17.93 24.88 -14.55
N ARG A 92 -17.46 25.92 -13.84
CA ARG A 92 -18.03 27.28 -13.86
C ARG A 92 -17.10 28.18 -13.04
N GLY A 93 -16.15 28.84 -13.71
CA GLY A 93 -15.24 29.76 -13.03
C GLY A 93 -14.09 30.34 -13.87
N VAL A 94 -14.10 30.19 -15.19
CA VAL A 94 -13.02 30.71 -16.07
C VAL A 94 -13.43 32.01 -16.81
N SER A 95 -14.52 32.67 -16.38
CA SER A 95 -15.03 33.83 -17.13
C SER A 95 -14.82 35.18 -16.43
N ASP A 96 -14.69 35.23 -15.10
CA ASP A 96 -14.79 36.53 -14.38
C ASP A 96 -13.43 37.13 -13.94
N GLU A 97 -12.34 36.36 -13.95
CA GLU A 97 -11.02 36.88 -13.52
C GLU A 97 -10.28 37.70 -14.59
N HIS A 98 -10.65 37.57 -15.87
CA HIS A 98 -10.03 38.34 -16.96
C HIS A 98 -10.61 39.77 -17.11
N GLU A 99 -11.83 40.02 -16.63
CA GLU A 99 -12.48 41.32 -16.82
C GLU A 99 -12.12 42.34 -15.72
N GLN A 100 -11.73 41.87 -14.52
CA GLN A 100 -11.35 42.75 -13.41
C GLN A 100 -9.92 43.32 -13.54
N ARG A 101 -9.00 42.60 -14.20
CA ARG A 101 -7.60 43.05 -14.41
C ARG A 101 -7.45 44.12 -15.49
N ALA A 102 -8.47 44.33 -16.33
CA ALA A 102 -8.47 45.35 -17.37
C ALA A 102 -8.89 46.75 -16.86
N ARG A 103 -9.53 46.85 -15.68
CA ARG A 103 -10.04 48.13 -15.14
C ARG A 103 -9.08 48.84 -14.19
N ASP A 104 -8.16 48.13 -13.53
CA ASP A 104 -7.23 48.71 -12.53
C ASP A 104 -5.88 49.22 -13.10
N GLY A 105 -5.68 49.15 -14.42
CA GLY A 105 -4.37 49.42 -15.06
C GLY A 105 -4.08 50.85 -15.52
N ARG A 106 -4.96 51.84 -15.31
CA ARG A 106 -4.74 53.21 -15.80
C ARG A 106 -4.77 54.20 -14.64
N VAL A 107 -3.58 54.59 -14.15
CA VAL A 107 -3.17 55.96 -13.76
C VAL A 107 -1.86 55.89 -12.96
N ARG A 108 -0.73 56.12 -13.64
CA ARG A 108 0.38 57.03 -13.25
C ARG A 108 1.64 56.72 -14.06
N GLY A 109 1.69 57.27 -15.27
CA GLY A 109 2.97 57.55 -15.91
C GLY A 109 3.53 58.86 -15.37
N VAL A 110 4.61 58.80 -14.58
CA VAL A 110 5.49 59.96 -14.37
C VAL A 110 6.95 59.51 -14.50
N ARG A 111 7.55 60.05 -15.56
CA ARG A 111 8.95 60.13 -16.00
C ARG A 111 10.02 59.92 -14.93
N ARG A 112 11.04 59.10 -15.26
CA ARG A 112 12.41 59.31 -14.77
C ARG A 112 13.30 59.83 -15.91
N ARG A 113 13.94 60.96 -15.61
CA ARG A 113 14.96 61.66 -16.40
C ARG A 113 16.22 60.79 -16.51
N ARG A 114 16.90 60.87 -17.66
CA ARG A 114 18.35 61.06 -17.70
C ARG A 114 18.60 62.51 -18.06
#